data_AF-A0A816JW40-F1
#
_entry.id   AF-A0A816JW40-F1
#
_cell.length_a   1.000
_cell.length_b   1.000
_cell.length_c   1.000
_cell.angle_alpha   90.00
_cell.angle_beta   90.00
_cell.angle_gamma   90.00
#
_symmetry.space_group_name_H-M   'P 1'
#
loop_
_entity.id
_entity.type
_entity.pdbx_description
1 polymer ?
#
loop_
_entity_poly.entity_id
_entity_poly.type
_entity_poly.pdbx_seq_one_letter_code
_entity_poly.pdbx_strand_id
1 'polypeptide(L)'
;MGGGMETNKNKFIEDWGSARENLEHNFRWTRRNFALIGIFGIALPIIVYKGIVKDFVSFSLSLSHSIRFDFRSLCPNQKCPCLFLCPNCVFMLL
;
A
#
# COMPACT_ATOMS: atom_id res chain seq x y z
N MET A 1 18.76 -1.42 -39.10
CA MET A 1 18.35 -2.31 -37.99
C MET A 1 18.40 -3.74 -38.52
N GLY A 2 19.16 -4.63 -37.89
CA GLY A 2 19.40 -6.01 -38.38
C GLY A 2 18.11 -6.82 -38.43
N GLY A 3 17.49 -6.89 -39.61
CA GLY A 3 16.31 -7.69 -39.90
C GLY A 3 16.73 -9.03 -40.48
N GLY A 4 16.66 -10.08 -39.66
CA GLY A 4 17.01 -11.44 -40.07
C GLY A 4 16.55 -12.51 -39.08
N MET A 5 15.60 -12.17 -38.21
CA MET A 5 14.94 -13.10 -37.30
C MET A 5 13.43 -12.99 -37.54
N GLU A 6 12.97 -13.47 -38.70
CA GLU A 6 11.54 -13.55 -38.98
C GLU A 6 10.90 -14.66 -38.13
N THR A 7 10.44 -14.27 -36.94
CA THR A 7 9.49 -15.10 -36.21
C THR A 7 8.20 -15.15 -37.02
N ASN A 8 7.55 -16.33 -37.12
CA ASN A 8 6.26 -16.46 -37.80
C ASN A 8 5.27 -15.44 -37.22
N LYS A 9 4.98 -14.37 -37.97
CA LYS A 9 4.11 -13.30 -37.49
C LYS A 9 2.68 -13.81 -37.44
N ASN A 10 2.17 -14.01 -36.23
CA ASN A 10 0.77 -14.35 -36.05
C ASN A 10 -0.05 -13.06 -36.05
N LYS A 11 -0.85 -12.85 -37.10
CA LYS A 11 -1.67 -11.65 -37.28
C LYS A 11 -2.46 -11.28 -36.02
N PHE A 12 -3.04 -12.25 -35.34
CA PHE A 12 -3.83 -12.00 -34.13
C PHE A 12 -3.00 -11.48 -32.94
N ILE A 13 -1.72 -11.85 -32.84
CA ILE A 13 -0.84 -11.38 -31.75
C ILE A 13 -0.37 -9.95 -32.05
N GLU A 14 -0.01 -9.67 -33.30
CA GLU A 14 0.40 -8.33 -33.74
C GLU A 14 -0.75 -7.33 -33.60
N ASP A 15 -1.96 -7.70 -34.06
CA ASP A 15 -3.17 -6.87 -33.93
C ASP A 15 -3.53 -6.65 -32.45
N TRP A 16 -3.38 -7.68 -31.60
CA TRP A 16 -3.64 -7.56 -30.15
C TRP A 16 -2.61 -6.66 -29.44
N GLY A 17 -1.33 -6.78 -29.78
CA GLY A 17 -0.27 -5.92 -29.27
C GLY A 17 -0.49 -4.46 -29.68
N SER A 18 -0.73 -4.24 -30.97
CA SER A 18 -1.03 -2.91 -31.53
C SER A 18 -2.27 -2.26 -30.88
N ALA A 19 -3.32 -3.04 -30.62
CA ALA A 19 -4.51 -2.53 -29.95
C ALA A 19 -4.24 -2.07 -28.50
N ARG A 20 -3.31 -2.72 -27.79
CA ARG A 20 -2.94 -2.36 -26.41
C ARG A 20 -2.09 -1.11 -26.34
N GLU A 21 -1.13 -0.97 -27.26
CA GLU A 21 -0.27 0.20 -27.34
C GLU A 21 -1.09 1.46 -27.68
N ASN A 22 -2.11 1.31 -28.53
CA ASN A 22 -2.96 2.41 -28.98
C ASN A 22 -4.26 2.58 -28.16
N LEU A 23 -4.31 2.08 -26.92
CA LEU A 23 -5.49 2.19 -26.05
C LEU A 23 -5.86 3.65 -25.74
N GLU A 24 -4.88 4.54 -25.70
CA GLU A 24 -5.05 5.97 -25.44
C GLU A 24 -5.87 6.69 -26.51
N HIS A 25 -5.73 6.31 -27.78
CA HIS A 25 -6.52 6.87 -28.89
C HIS A 25 -7.99 6.42 -28.84
N ASN A 26 -8.26 5.24 -28.29
CA ASN A 26 -9.60 4.69 -28.15
C ASN A 26 -10.29 5.13 -26.86
N PHE A 27 -9.56 5.81 -25.96
CA PHE A 27 -10.10 6.26 -24.70
C PHE A 27 -11.13 7.37 -24.91
N ARG A 28 -12.31 7.19 -24.31
CA ARG A 28 -13.41 8.15 -24.37
C ARG A 28 -13.89 8.48 -22.97
N TRP A 29 -14.15 9.76 -22.73
CA TRP A 29 -14.76 10.24 -21.50
C TRP A 29 -16.25 9.87 -21.45
N THR A 30 -16.52 8.66 -20.97
CA THR A 30 -17.88 8.13 -20.77
C THR A 30 -18.21 8.07 -19.29
N ARG A 31 -19.50 8.10 -18.93
CA ARG A 31 -19.94 8.00 -17.52
C ARG A 31 -19.38 6.75 -16.81
N ARG A 32 -19.26 5.63 -17.52
CA ARG A 32 -18.67 4.39 -16.98
C ARG A 32 -17.18 4.54 -16.69
N ASN A 33 -16.43 5.17 -17.61
CA ASN A 33 -14.99 5.39 -17.43
C ASN A 33 -14.71 6.39 -16.30
N PHE A 34 -15.53 7.44 -16.17
CA PHE A 34 -15.45 8.34 -15.01
C PHE A 34 -15.74 7.63 -13.69
N ALA A 35 -16.74 6.73 -13.64
CA ALA A 35 -17.02 5.95 -12.45
C ALA A 35 -15.84 5.04 -12.08
N LEU A 36 -15.22 4.38 -13.06
CA LEU A 36 -14.05 3.53 -12.84
C LEU A 36 -12.86 4.34 -12.31
N ILE A 37 -12.56 5.49 -12.91
CA ILE A 37 -11.48 6.38 -12.45
C ILE A 37 -11.77 6.89 -11.03
N GLY A 38 -13.02 7.24 -10.72
CA GLY A 38 -13.40 7.69 -9.38
C GLY A 38 -13.25 6.60 -8.32
N ILE A 39 -13.69 5.37 -8.62
CA ILE A 39 -13.60 4.25 -7.68
C ILE A 39 -12.14 3.82 -7.47
N PHE A 40 -11.41 3.55 -8.56
CA PHE A 40 -10.06 3.01 -8.47
C PHE A 40 -8.99 4.07 -8.23
N GLY A 41 -9.16 5.28 -8.77
CA GLY A 41 -8.20 6.37 -8.63
C GLY A 41 -8.33 7.16 -7.33
N ILE A 42 -9.52 7.22 -6.73
CA ILE A 42 -9.78 8.08 -5.56
C ILE A 42 -10.36 7.29 -4.39
N ALA A 43 -11.48 6.58 -4.59
CA ALA A 43 -12.21 5.96 -3.48
C ALA A 43 -11.39 4.86 -2.81
N LEU A 44 -10.81 3.93 -3.58
CA LEU A 44 -10.02 2.82 -3.05
C LEU A 44 -8.80 3.29 -2.23
N PRO A 45 -7.91 4.17 -2.73
CA PRO A 45 -6.76 4.64 -1.96
C PRO A 45 -7.15 5.28 -0.62
N ILE A 46 -8.22 6.07 -0.61
CA ILE A 46 -8.69 6.75 0.61
C ILE A 46 -9.25 5.75 1.61
N ILE A 47 -10.05 4.79 1.15
CA ILE A 47 -10.64 3.76 2.01
C ILE A 47 -9.53 2.91 2.63
N VAL A 48 -8.56 2.47 1.82
CA VAL A 48 -7.41 1.67 2.29
C VAL A 48 -6.60 2.46 3.31
N TYR A 49 -6.24 3.71 3.03
CA TYR A 49 -5.51 4.56 3.97
C TYR A 49 -6.25 4.74 5.30
N LYS A 50 -7.54 5.08 5.24
CA LYS A 50 -8.35 5.28 6.45
C LYS A 50 -8.55 3.97 7.23
N GLY A 51 -8.69 2.84 6.56
CA GLY A 51 -8.75 1.52 7.22
C GLY A 51 -7.49 1.25 8.00
N ILE A 52 -6.35 1.29 7.32
CA ILE A 52 -5.03 1.05 7.89
C ILE A 52 -4.75 1.98 9.09
N VAL A 53 -4.99 3.29 8.94
CA VAL A 53 -4.75 4.25 10.03
C VAL A 53 -5.62 3.97 11.25
N LYS A 54 -6.90 3.62 11.06
CA LYS A 54 -7.80 3.27 12.16
C LYS A 54 -7.36 1.99 12.86
N ASP A 55 -6.85 1.01 12.12
CA ASP A 55 -6.31 -0.21 12.68
C ASP A 55 -5.05 0.07 13.51
N PHE A 56 -4.13 0.91 13.03
CA PHE A 56 -2.94 1.31 13.81
C PHE A 56 -3.28 2.09 15.09
N VAL A 57 -4.26 2.99 15.05
CA VAL A 57 -4.72 3.73 16.25
C VAL A 57 -5.45 2.82 17.24
N SER A 58 -6.29 1.89 16.76
CA SER A 58 -7.02 0.96 17.63
C SER A 58 -6.12 -0.13 18.21
N PHE A 59 -5.12 -0.57 17.46
CA PHE A 59 -4.10 -1.51 17.94
C PHE A 59 -3.35 -0.93 19.15
N SER A 60 -3.08 0.37 19.17
CA SER A 60 -2.43 1.05 20.30
C SER A 60 -3.24 0.98 21.61
N LEU A 61 -4.58 0.91 21.53
CA LEU A 61 -5.47 0.80 22.70
C LEU A 61 -5.60 -0.64 23.20
N SER A 62 -5.63 -1.63 22.29
CA SER A 62 -5.67 -3.05 22.65
C SER A 62 -4.31 -3.55 23.19
N LEU A 63 -3.20 -3.02 22.67
CA LEU A 63 -1.86 -3.34 23.15
C LEU A 63 -1.59 -2.79 24.55
N SER A 64 -2.22 -1.69 24.98
CA SER A 64 -2.12 -1.21 26.37
C SER A 64 -2.81 -2.15 27.38
N HIS A 65 -3.84 -2.90 26.96
CA HIS A 65 -4.50 -3.89 27.81
C HIS A 65 -3.79 -5.26 27.78
N SER A 66 -3.22 -5.66 26.64
CA SER A 66 -2.51 -6.95 26.53
C SER A 66 -1.03 -6.89 26.96
N ILE A 67 -0.31 -5.77 26.79
CA ILE A 67 1.09 -5.64 27.26
C ILE A 67 1.18 -5.54 28.80
N ARG A 68 0.12 -5.15 29.50
CA ARG A 68 0.13 -5.23 30.97
C ARG A 68 0.19 -6.66 31.51
N PHE A 69 -0.10 -7.66 30.67
CA PHE A 69 -0.10 -9.07 31.08
C PHE A 69 1.14 -9.87 30.66
N ASP A 70 1.95 -9.43 29.70
CA ASP A 70 3.07 -10.27 29.21
C ASP A 70 4.49 -9.76 29.47
N PHE A 71 4.71 -8.51 29.89
CA PHE A 71 6.09 -8.03 30.11
C PHE A 71 6.70 -8.36 31.48
N ARG A 72 5.93 -8.95 32.40
CA ARG A 72 6.44 -9.28 33.76
C ARG A 72 7.09 -10.66 33.88
N SER A 73 6.93 -11.54 32.89
CA SER A 73 7.45 -12.91 32.93
C SER A 73 8.87 -13.06 32.35
N LEU A 74 9.39 -12.06 31.63
CA LEU A 74 10.67 -12.16 30.89
C LEU A 74 11.88 -11.48 31.56
N CYS A 75 11.78 -11.01 32.81
CA CYS A 75 12.93 -10.41 33.51
C CYS A 75 13.07 -10.94 34.95
N PRO A 76 13.72 -12.10 35.18
CA PRO A 76 14.04 -12.59 36.52
C PRO A 76 15.29 -11.96 37.13
N ASN A 77 15.90 -10.93 36.53
CA ASN A 77 17.04 -10.26 37.14
C ASN A 77 17.05 -8.75 36.89
N GLN A 78 16.72 -8.03 37.96
CA GLN A 78 16.67 -6.58 38.05
C GLN A 78 18.08 -5.97 37.94
N LYS A 79 18.65 -5.93 36.73
CA LYS A 79 19.84 -5.14 36.36
C LYS A 79 19.99 -5.07 34.85
N CYS A 80 19.26 -4.17 34.21
CA CYS A 80 19.74 -3.54 32.97
C CYS A 80 19.39 -2.03 33.03
N PRO A 81 20.37 -1.14 32.82
CA PRO A 81 20.23 0.29 32.98
C PRO A 81 19.56 0.93 31.76
N CYS A 82 19.02 2.13 31.99
CA CYS A 82 18.58 3.15 31.06
C CYS A 82 19.02 2.97 29.59
N LEU A 83 18.08 2.62 28.71
CA LEU A 83 17.88 3.19 27.37
C LEU A 83 16.83 2.30 26.69
N PHE A 84 15.62 2.81 26.47
CA PHE A 84 14.93 2.75 25.18
C PHE A 84 13.50 3.32 25.35
N LEU A 85 13.43 4.60 24.96
CA LEU A 85 12.31 5.29 24.32
C LEU A 85 10.89 5.10 24.87
N CYS A 86 10.51 6.05 25.73
CA CYS A 86 9.13 6.46 25.94
C CYS A 86 8.66 7.34 24.76
N PRO A 87 7.55 7.04 24.08
CA PRO A 87 7.09 7.79 22.90
C PRO A 87 6.52 9.19 23.20
N ASN A 88 6.48 9.63 24.46
CA ASN A 88 5.93 10.94 24.84
C ASN A 88 6.99 12.06 24.96
N CYS A 89 8.27 11.83 24.64
CA CYS A 89 9.35 12.82 24.80
C CYS A 89 9.78 13.57 23.54
N VAL A 90 9.19 13.33 22.36
CA VAL A 90 9.64 13.98 21.10
C VAL A 90 8.90 15.30 20.79
N PHE A 91 7.94 15.72 21.63
CA PHE A 91 7.17 16.96 21.37
C PHE A 91 7.64 18.20 22.15
N MET A 92 8.75 18.14 22.88
CA MET A 92 9.32 19.28 23.60
C MET A 92 10.80 19.46 23.28
N LEU A 93 11.11 19.82 22.04
CA LEU A 93 12.35 20.45 21.54
C LEU A 93 12.13 20.56 20.01
N LEU A 94 11.70 21.70 19.45
CA LEU A 94 12.55 22.87 19.16
C LEU A 94 13.97 22.47 18.73
#